data_AF-A0A946QMR7-F1
#
_entry.id   AF-A0A946QMR7-F1
#
_cell.length_a   1.000
_cell.length_b   1.000
_cell.length_c   1.000
_cell.angle_alpha   90.00
_cell.angle_beta   90.00
_cell.angle_gamma   90.00
#
_symmetry.space_group_name_H-M   'P 1'
#
loop_
_entity.id
_entity.type
_entity.pdbx_description
1 polymer ?
#
loop_
_entity_poly.entity_id
_entity_poly.type
_entity_poly.pdbx_seq_one_letter_code
_entity_poly.pdbx_strand_id
1 'polypeptide(L)'
;MIRNIQPKRIVEVGCGMSSCIMLDTNERYFDDNIECTFIDRCMKIVHEKFRTKDIAQNTVLERNVQEVDLSVFTSLQDGDILFIDSSHYYAPGSDVYDIVHHILPVIHNGVHIHFHDVFYDLQYPVEWNNTEWNEQKTIFHILQSKPQYHVQFFTSYMAHNYPDIFRQTFPSLVHTAGGSLWLKKNML
;
A
#
# COMPACT_ATOMS: atom_id res chain seq x y z
N MET A 1 9.26 -3.84 -5.02
CA MET A 1 8.45 -2.95 -5.89
C MET A 1 8.99 -1.52 -5.92
N ILE A 2 9.16 -0.81 -4.79
CA ILE A 2 9.73 0.56 -4.77
C ILE A 2 11.01 0.70 -5.62
N ARG A 3 11.99 -0.20 -5.43
CA ARG A 3 13.23 -0.23 -6.22
C ARG A 3 13.05 -0.43 -7.74
N ASN A 4 11.96 -1.07 -8.16
CA ASN A 4 11.67 -1.31 -9.57
C ASN A 4 10.90 -0.13 -10.17
N ILE A 5 9.90 0.39 -9.44
CA ILE A 5 9.06 1.51 -9.84
C ILE A 5 9.85 2.83 -9.87
N GLN A 6 10.73 3.05 -8.88
CA GLN A 6 11.50 4.28 -8.68
C GLN A 6 10.59 5.53 -8.62
N PRO A 7 9.63 5.57 -7.68
CA PRO A 7 8.68 6.67 -7.58
C PRO A 7 9.38 7.97 -7.18
N LYS A 8 8.75 9.12 -7.50
CA LYS A 8 9.17 10.40 -6.91
C LYS A 8 8.44 10.65 -5.61
N ARG A 9 7.19 10.17 -5.50
CA ARG A 9 6.35 10.33 -4.32
C ARG A 9 5.75 9.02 -3.87
N ILE A 10 5.62 8.89 -2.55
CA ILE A 10 4.83 7.83 -1.92
C ILE A 10 3.88 8.48 -0.92
N VAL A 11 2.58 8.19 -1.04
CA VAL A 11 1.59 8.51 -0.01
C VAL A 11 1.20 7.19 0.66
N GLU A 12 1.46 7.06 1.94
CA GLU A 12 1.08 5.91 2.77
C GLU A 12 -0.12 6.24 3.64
N VAL A 13 -1.13 5.35 3.63
CA VAL A 13 -2.29 5.39 4.50
C VAL A 13 -2.23 4.17 5.42
N GLY A 14 -2.05 4.42 6.72
CA GLY A 14 -1.75 3.42 7.72
C GLY A 14 -0.24 3.23 7.89
N CYS A 15 0.30 3.69 9.02
CA CYS A 15 1.72 3.71 9.31
C CYS A 15 2.11 2.49 10.15
N GLY A 16 3.06 1.72 9.65
CA GLY A 16 3.49 0.46 10.25
C GLY A 16 4.98 0.20 10.13
N MET A 17 5.36 -1.06 10.34
CA MET A 17 6.75 -1.49 10.09
C MET A 17 7.12 -1.34 8.60
N SER A 18 6.13 -1.43 7.71
CA SER A 18 6.19 -1.07 6.28
C SER A 18 6.79 0.31 6.06
N SER A 19 6.37 1.31 6.83
CA SER A 19 6.89 2.69 6.78
C SER A 19 8.40 2.75 7.06
N CYS A 20 8.89 1.97 8.02
CA CYS A 20 10.33 1.90 8.34
C CYS A 20 11.11 1.29 7.16
N ILE A 21 10.60 0.20 6.58
CA ILE A 21 11.21 -0.44 5.41
C ILE A 21 11.21 0.51 4.20
N MET A 22 10.17 1.33 4.05
CA MET A 22 10.07 2.36 3.01
C MET A 22 11.17 3.41 3.18
N LEU A 23 11.35 3.94 4.38
CA LEU A 23 12.42 4.91 4.70
C LEU A 23 13.82 4.31 4.51
N ASP A 24 14.08 3.11 5.02
CA ASP A 24 15.35 2.40 4.83
C ASP A 24 15.64 2.16 3.34
N THR A 25 14.59 1.88 2.56
CA THR A 25 14.71 1.70 1.10
C THR A 25 15.05 3.01 0.42
N ASN A 26 14.42 4.12 0.81
CA ASN A 26 14.69 5.45 0.26
C ASN A 26 16.14 5.87 0.56
N GLU A 27 16.57 5.77 1.81
CA GLU A 27 17.93 6.11 2.24
C GLU A 27 18.98 5.27 1.51
N ARG A 28 18.76 3.95 1.41
CA ARG A 28 19.78 3.03 0.88
C ARG A 28 19.92 3.03 -0.64
N TYR A 29 18.83 3.31 -1.35
CA TYR A 29 18.78 3.11 -2.80
C TYR A 29 18.45 4.37 -3.60
N PHE A 30 18.04 5.44 -2.94
CA PHE A 30 17.54 6.65 -3.61
C PHE A 30 18.12 7.94 -3.03
N ASP A 31 19.09 7.89 -2.12
CA ASP A 31 19.71 9.05 -1.49
C ASP A 31 18.68 10.03 -0.88
N ASP A 32 17.63 9.48 -0.25
CA ASP A 32 16.51 10.24 0.34
C ASP A 32 15.74 11.13 -0.69
N ASN A 33 15.77 10.81 -1.99
CA ASN A 33 15.11 11.59 -3.05
C ASN A 33 13.62 11.25 -3.27
N ILE A 34 13.07 10.22 -2.61
CA ILE A 34 11.63 9.95 -2.64
C ILE A 34 10.93 10.79 -1.57
N GLU A 35 9.95 11.59 -1.96
CA GLU A 35 9.12 12.37 -1.04
C GLU A 35 8.00 11.49 -0.48
N CYS A 36 8.02 11.22 0.84
CA CYS A 36 7.00 10.42 1.49
C CYS A 36 6.00 11.28 2.26
N THR A 37 4.72 10.92 2.18
CA THR A 37 3.65 11.41 3.04
C THR A 37 3.05 10.25 3.82
N PHE A 38 3.08 10.35 5.14
CA PHE A 38 2.62 9.33 6.08
C PHE A 38 1.32 9.78 6.75
N ILE A 39 0.23 9.03 6.57
CA ILE A 39 -1.09 9.35 7.10
C ILE A 39 -1.55 8.23 8.03
N ASP A 40 -1.74 8.57 9.31
CA ASP A 40 -2.33 7.66 10.30
C ASP A 40 -2.89 8.46 11.46
N ARG A 41 -3.94 7.98 12.13
CA ARG A 41 -4.38 8.57 13.39
C ARG A 41 -3.46 8.18 14.56
N CYS A 42 -2.79 7.04 14.47
CA CYS A 42 -1.93 6.48 15.49
C CYS A 42 -0.46 6.57 15.06
N MET A 43 0.22 7.65 15.42
CA MET A 43 1.63 7.87 15.06
C MET A 43 2.63 7.10 15.94
N LYS A 44 2.22 5.98 16.54
CA LYS A 44 3.06 5.21 17.46
C LYS A 44 4.38 4.79 16.81
N ILE A 45 4.33 4.18 15.63
CA ILE A 45 5.55 3.76 14.92
C ILE A 45 6.42 4.96 14.53
N VAL A 46 5.81 6.05 14.08
CA VAL A 46 6.54 7.29 13.76
C VAL A 46 7.30 7.79 14.99
N HIS A 47 6.63 7.90 16.14
CA HIS A 47 7.28 8.38 17.36
C HIS A 47 8.34 7.41 17.92
N GLU A 48 8.14 6.10 17.79
CA GLU A 48 9.05 5.10 18.35
C GLU A 48 10.24 4.78 17.45
N LYS A 49 10.10 4.94 16.12
CA LYS A 49 11.07 4.41 15.14
C LYS A 49 11.62 5.45 14.18
N PHE A 50 10.89 6.53 13.86
CA PHE A 50 11.41 7.51 12.90
C PHE A 50 12.51 8.34 13.58
N ARG A 51 13.60 8.57 12.85
CA ARG A 51 14.66 9.48 13.28
C ARG A 51 14.19 10.92 13.05
N THR A 52 14.81 11.86 13.74
CA THR A 52 14.52 13.30 13.56
C THR A 52 14.66 13.73 12.10
N LYS A 53 15.62 13.16 11.35
CA LYS A 53 15.78 13.46 9.93
C LYS A 53 14.60 12.97 9.09
N ASP A 54 14.05 11.79 9.41
CA ASP A 54 12.97 11.18 8.64
C ASP A 54 11.70 12.04 8.77
N ILE A 55 11.42 12.55 9.98
CA ILE A 55 10.30 13.47 10.22
C ILE A 55 10.52 14.83 9.54
N ALA A 56 11.76 15.34 9.53
CA ALA A 56 12.07 16.65 8.94
C ALA A 56 12.02 16.67 7.40
N GLN A 57 12.26 15.52 6.76
CA GLN A 57 12.32 15.38 5.30
C GLN A 57 11.02 14.90 4.67
N ASN A 58 10.07 14.44 5.48
CA ASN A 58 8.81 13.85 5.01
C ASN A 58 7.61 14.54 5.64
N THR A 59 6.44 14.34 5.03
CA THR A 59 5.19 14.86 5.58
C THR A 59 4.56 13.80 6.49
N VAL A 60 4.23 14.17 7.73
CA VAL A 60 3.51 13.29 8.68
C VAL A 60 2.19 13.94 9.05
N LEU A 61 1.08 13.27 8.75
CA LEU A 61 -0.28 13.74 8.99
C LEU A 61 -0.95 12.84 10.03
N GLU A 62 -0.93 13.26 11.29
CA GLU A 62 -1.61 12.55 12.39
C GLU A 62 -3.12 12.76 12.33
N ARG A 63 -3.79 12.09 11.38
CA ARG A 63 -5.21 12.24 11.07
C ARG A 63 -5.79 10.95 10.53
N ASN A 64 -7.10 10.80 10.69
CA ASN A 64 -7.87 9.85 9.89
C ASN A 64 -7.77 10.23 8.41
N VAL A 65 -7.66 9.25 7.51
CA VAL A 65 -7.55 9.52 6.07
C VAL A 65 -8.74 10.30 5.52
N GLN A 66 -9.92 10.11 6.11
CA GLN A 66 -11.17 10.80 5.79
C GLN A 66 -11.11 12.32 6.04
N GLU A 67 -10.18 12.78 6.87
CA GLU A 67 -9.98 14.20 7.20
C GLU A 67 -8.85 14.84 6.37
N VAL A 68 -8.14 14.06 5.55
CA VAL A 68 -7.04 14.53 4.71
C VAL A 68 -7.59 15.10 3.41
N ASP A 69 -7.09 16.26 3.02
CA ASP A 69 -7.51 16.92 1.77
C ASP A 69 -7.13 16.06 0.56
N LEU A 70 -8.06 15.92 -0.40
CA LEU A 70 -7.87 15.09 -1.59
C LEU A 70 -6.67 15.55 -2.45
N SER A 71 -6.21 16.80 -2.32
CA SER A 71 -5.00 17.30 -2.99
C SER A 71 -3.74 16.50 -2.67
N VAL A 72 -3.66 15.87 -1.49
CA VAL A 72 -2.54 14.97 -1.16
C VAL A 72 -2.51 13.81 -2.14
N PHE A 73 -3.66 13.22 -2.46
CA PHE A 73 -3.76 12.08 -3.37
C PHE A 73 -3.72 12.49 -4.85
N THR A 74 -4.35 13.62 -5.21
CA THR A 74 -4.24 14.13 -6.59
C THR A 74 -2.85 14.68 -6.90
N SER A 75 -1.99 14.90 -5.92
CA SER A 75 -0.58 15.24 -6.16
C SER A 75 0.23 14.09 -6.79
N LEU A 76 -0.19 12.83 -6.60
CA LEU A 76 0.45 11.64 -7.16
C LEU A 76 0.35 11.64 -8.69
N GLN A 77 1.46 11.36 -9.37
CA GLN A 77 1.58 11.32 -10.83
C GLN A 77 1.93 9.90 -11.33
N ASP A 78 2.04 9.72 -12.66
CA ASP A 78 2.51 8.44 -13.23
C ASP A 78 3.87 8.05 -12.65
N GLY A 79 3.96 6.79 -12.19
CA GLY A 79 5.15 6.25 -11.52
C GLY A 79 5.18 6.47 -10.00
N ASP A 80 4.32 7.31 -9.43
CA ASP A 80 4.22 7.48 -7.97
C ASP A 80 3.39 6.36 -7.32
N ILE A 81 3.47 6.24 -5.99
CA ILE A 81 2.84 5.15 -5.24
C ILE A 81 1.81 5.68 -4.24
N LEU A 82 0.62 5.08 -4.27
CA LEU A 82 -0.31 5.06 -3.15
C LEU A 82 -0.15 3.73 -2.40
N PHE A 83 0.31 3.77 -1.16
CA PHE A 83 0.51 2.60 -0.29
C PHE A 83 -0.61 2.54 0.75
N ILE A 84 -1.37 1.45 0.77
CA ILE A 84 -2.57 1.28 1.59
C ILE A 84 -2.35 0.12 2.56
N ASP A 85 -2.25 0.44 3.85
CA ASP A 85 -2.14 -0.47 4.99
C ASP A 85 -3.17 -0.04 6.07
N SER A 86 -4.42 0.10 5.63
CA SER A 86 -5.53 0.67 6.40
C SER A 86 -6.10 -0.28 7.45
N SER A 87 -7.28 0.02 8.00
CA SER A 87 -7.95 -0.83 9.00
C SER A 87 -8.37 -2.22 8.52
N HIS A 88 -8.34 -2.49 7.21
CA HIS A 88 -8.86 -3.68 6.53
C HIS A 88 -10.37 -3.94 6.68
N TYR A 89 -11.09 -2.97 7.25
CA TYR A 89 -12.53 -3.02 7.48
C TYR A 89 -13.26 -2.08 6.52
N TYR A 90 -14.10 -2.66 5.67
CA TYR A 90 -14.96 -1.95 4.74
C TYR A 90 -16.38 -1.82 5.28
N ALA A 91 -16.75 -0.57 5.57
CA ALA A 91 -18.12 -0.12 5.84
C ALA A 91 -18.25 1.38 5.52
N PRO A 92 -19.45 1.93 5.27
CA PRO A 92 -19.62 3.38 5.12
C PRO A 92 -18.96 4.16 6.26
N GLY A 93 -18.11 5.14 5.90
CA GLY A 93 -17.34 5.95 6.85
C GLY A 93 -16.02 5.32 7.34
N SER A 94 -15.70 4.08 6.95
CA SER A 94 -14.36 3.50 7.15
C SER A 94 -13.32 4.13 6.23
N ASP A 95 -12.05 3.98 6.59
CA ASP A 95 -10.92 4.38 5.74
C ASP A 95 -10.92 3.61 4.41
N VAL A 96 -11.17 2.29 4.41
CA VAL A 96 -11.28 1.49 3.19
C VAL A 96 -12.40 2.02 2.28
N TYR A 97 -13.54 2.41 2.85
CA TYR A 97 -14.64 2.98 2.06
C TYR A 97 -14.22 4.28 1.37
N ASP A 98 -13.59 5.20 2.11
CA ASP A 98 -13.13 6.48 1.55
C ASP A 98 -12.01 6.28 0.53
N ILE A 99 -11.11 5.33 0.77
CA ILE A 99 -10.09 4.93 -0.20
C ILE A 99 -10.76 4.53 -1.52
N VAL A 100 -11.74 3.63 -1.46
CA VAL A 100 -12.38 3.08 -2.66
C VAL A 100 -13.24 4.11 -3.39
N HIS A 101 -14.02 4.91 -2.68
CA HIS A 101 -15.05 5.77 -3.27
C HIS A 101 -14.64 7.22 -3.46
N HIS A 102 -13.59 7.68 -2.78
CA HIS A 102 -13.16 9.08 -2.82
C HIS A 102 -11.72 9.26 -3.28
N ILE A 103 -10.79 8.38 -2.87
CA ILE A 103 -9.36 8.52 -3.20
C ILE A 103 -9.01 7.86 -4.54
N LEU A 104 -9.27 6.56 -4.71
CA LEU A 104 -8.94 5.83 -5.94
C LEU A 104 -9.55 6.45 -7.21
N PRO A 105 -10.76 7.04 -7.19
CA PRO A 105 -11.29 7.71 -8.37
C PRO A 105 -10.47 8.92 -8.82
N VAL A 106 -9.90 9.70 -7.89
CA VAL A 106 -9.28 11.01 -8.19
C VAL A 106 -7.78 10.98 -8.43
N ILE A 107 -7.06 9.91 -8.03
CA ILE A 107 -5.62 9.79 -8.33
C ILE A 107 -5.37 9.74 -9.84
N HIS A 108 -4.23 10.25 -10.30
CA HIS A 108 -3.88 10.25 -11.71
C HIS A 108 -3.69 8.83 -12.27
N ASN A 109 -3.91 8.69 -13.57
CA ASN A 109 -3.53 7.47 -14.27
C ASN A 109 -2.01 7.27 -14.19
N GLY A 110 -1.57 6.02 -14.18
CA GLY A 110 -0.17 5.67 -14.04
C GLY A 110 0.33 5.53 -12.60
N VAL A 111 -0.45 5.98 -11.61
CA VAL A 111 -0.14 5.75 -10.19
C VAL A 111 -0.17 4.25 -9.89
N HIS A 112 0.86 3.79 -9.18
CA HIS A 112 0.94 2.45 -8.63
C HIS A 112 0.22 2.40 -7.28
N ILE A 113 -0.58 1.35 -7.06
CA ILE A 113 -1.38 1.20 -5.85
C ILE A 113 -0.94 -0.10 -5.18
N HIS A 114 -0.58 -0.04 -3.91
CA HIS A 114 -0.29 -1.19 -3.09
C HIS A 114 -1.40 -1.37 -2.06
N PHE A 115 -2.02 -2.54 -2.05
CA PHE A 115 -2.85 -3.00 -0.94
C PHE A 115 -2.04 -4.00 -0.12
N HIS A 116 -1.84 -3.67 1.15
CA HIS A 116 -1.19 -4.52 2.14
C HIS A 116 -2.11 -5.68 2.53
N ASP A 117 -1.54 -6.82 2.92
CA ASP A 117 -2.27 -8.00 3.43
C ASP A 117 -3.41 -8.54 2.54
N VAL A 118 -3.24 -8.44 1.22
CA VAL A 118 -4.10 -9.14 0.24
C VAL A 118 -3.56 -10.53 -0.05
N PHE A 119 -4.41 -11.54 0.08
CA PHE A 119 -4.06 -12.94 -0.04
C PHE A 119 -4.72 -13.58 -1.27
N TYR A 120 -4.05 -14.61 -1.78
CA TYR A 120 -4.61 -15.48 -2.80
C TYR A 120 -5.91 -16.10 -2.26
N ASP A 121 -6.90 -16.30 -3.13
CA ASP A 121 -8.29 -16.65 -2.78
C ASP A 121 -9.10 -15.58 -2.02
N LEU A 122 -8.53 -14.40 -1.80
CA LEU A 122 -9.19 -13.21 -1.25
C LEU A 122 -9.80 -13.44 0.14
N GLN A 123 -9.11 -14.26 0.94
CA GLN A 123 -9.47 -14.62 2.29
C GLN A 123 -8.29 -14.41 3.23
N TYR A 124 -8.55 -13.90 4.42
CA TYR A 124 -7.52 -13.78 5.45
C TYR A 124 -7.14 -15.15 6.02
N PRO A 125 -5.87 -15.38 6.38
CA PRO A 125 -5.45 -16.59 7.06
C PRO A 125 -6.25 -16.83 8.35
N VAL A 126 -6.65 -18.08 8.60
CA VAL A 126 -7.48 -18.44 9.77
C VAL A 126 -6.74 -18.15 11.09
N GLU A 127 -5.43 -18.37 11.10
CA GLU A 127 -4.53 -18.10 12.21
C GLU A 127 -4.49 -16.64 12.68
N TRP A 128 -4.95 -15.69 11.86
CA TRP A 128 -5.03 -14.28 12.26
C TRP A 128 -6.21 -13.99 13.19
N ASN A 129 -7.20 -14.90 13.24
CA ASN A 129 -8.35 -14.85 14.13
C ASN A 129 -9.06 -13.48 14.17
N ASN A 130 -9.06 -12.77 13.04
CA ASN A 130 -9.75 -11.50 12.88
C ASN A 130 -11.05 -11.71 12.11
N THR A 131 -12.18 -11.47 12.76
CA THR A 131 -13.50 -11.66 12.18
C THR A 131 -14.09 -10.40 11.56
N GLU A 132 -13.43 -9.24 11.74
CA GLU A 132 -13.93 -7.95 11.30
C GLU A 132 -13.41 -7.60 9.91
N TRP A 133 -12.19 -8.00 9.55
CA TRP A 133 -11.58 -7.69 8.26
C TRP A 133 -12.32 -8.31 7.08
N ASN A 134 -12.65 -7.47 6.10
CA ASN A 134 -13.52 -7.87 4.99
C ASN A 134 -13.19 -7.18 3.63
N GLU A 135 -12.17 -6.32 3.58
CA GLU A 135 -11.88 -5.50 2.39
C GLU A 135 -11.50 -6.28 1.13
N GLN A 136 -10.94 -7.50 1.26
CA GLN A 136 -10.49 -8.28 0.11
C GLN A 136 -11.63 -8.58 -0.88
N LYS A 137 -12.89 -8.67 -0.39
CA LYS A 137 -14.08 -8.76 -1.25
C LYS A 137 -14.31 -7.47 -2.04
N THR A 138 -14.10 -6.31 -1.44
CA THR A 138 -14.20 -5.02 -2.13
C THR A 138 -13.09 -4.89 -3.19
N ILE A 139 -11.86 -5.28 -2.86
CA ILE A 139 -10.73 -5.32 -3.80
C ILE A 139 -11.06 -6.20 -5.02
N PHE A 140 -11.68 -7.37 -4.81
CA PHE A 140 -12.16 -8.20 -5.92
C PHE A 140 -13.09 -7.47 -6.88
N HIS A 141 -14.08 -6.73 -6.36
CA HIS A 141 -14.99 -5.96 -7.20
C HIS A 141 -14.27 -4.85 -7.97
N ILE A 142 -13.25 -4.21 -7.36
CA ILE A 142 -12.39 -3.23 -8.04
C ILE A 142 -11.67 -3.89 -9.22
N LEU A 143 -11.11 -5.09 -9.04
CA LEU A 143 -10.44 -5.84 -10.11
C LEU A 143 -11.38 -6.30 -11.22
N GLN A 144 -12.66 -6.54 -10.90
CA GLN A 144 -13.68 -6.89 -11.89
C GLN A 144 -14.20 -5.69 -12.68
N SER A 145 -14.02 -4.47 -12.18
CA SER A 145 -14.43 -3.27 -12.91
C SER A 145 -13.63 -3.17 -14.23
N LYS A 146 -14.32 -2.78 -15.33
CA LYS A 146 -13.73 -2.57 -16.68
C LYS A 146 -12.36 -1.88 -16.56
N PRO A 147 -11.37 -2.21 -17.41
CA PRO A 147 -9.96 -2.21 -17.05
C PRO A 147 -9.48 -0.83 -16.59
N GLN A 148 -9.71 -0.51 -15.32
CA GLN A 148 -9.26 0.71 -14.67
C GLN A 148 -7.93 0.45 -13.95
N TYR A 149 -7.64 -0.81 -13.63
CA TYR A 149 -6.43 -1.22 -12.92
C TYR A 149 -5.80 -2.44 -13.59
N HIS A 150 -4.47 -2.42 -13.69
CA HIS A 150 -3.67 -3.55 -14.17
C HIS A 150 -2.87 -4.15 -13.02
N VAL A 151 -3.00 -5.46 -12.79
CA VAL A 151 -2.21 -6.17 -11.78
C VAL A 151 -0.73 -6.15 -12.19
N GLN A 152 0.12 -5.60 -11.33
CA GLN A 152 1.57 -5.52 -11.53
C GLN A 152 2.27 -6.68 -10.83
N PHE A 153 1.86 -6.99 -9.60
CA PHE A 153 2.44 -8.07 -8.81
C PHE A 153 1.46 -8.53 -7.73
N PHE A 154 1.34 -9.83 -7.51
CA PHE A 154 0.49 -10.40 -6.46
C PHE A 154 1.26 -11.49 -5.72
N THR A 155 1.76 -11.16 -4.53
CA THR A 155 2.81 -11.94 -3.85
C THR A 155 2.34 -13.33 -3.45
N SER A 156 1.19 -13.42 -2.78
CA SER A 156 0.60 -14.69 -2.34
C SER A 156 0.14 -15.55 -3.53
N TYR A 157 -0.35 -14.94 -4.63
CA TYR A 157 -0.64 -15.65 -5.88
C TYR A 157 0.61 -16.30 -6.46
N MET A 158 1.73 -15.58 -6.51
CA MET A 158 3.01 -16.10 -7.02
C MET A 158 3.54 -17.23 -6.14
N ALA A 159 3.47 -17.09 -4.83
CA ALA A 159 3.91 -18.13 -3.90
C ALA A 159 3.05 -19.40 -4.00
N HIS A 160 1.74 -19.26 -4.24
CA HIS A 160 0.83 -20.40 -4.39
C HIS A 160 0.98 -21.10 -5.75
N ASN A 161 0.91 -20.34 -6.85
CA ASN A 161 0.83 -20.90 -8.21
C ASN A 161 2.19 -21.15 -8.85
N TYR A 162 3.24 -20.44 -8.40
CA TYR A 162 4.60 -20.54 -8.93
C TYR A 162 5.65 -20.70 -7.81
N PRO A 163 5.48 -21.70 -6.92
CA PRO A 163 6.25 -21.79 -5.69
C PRO A 163 7.76 -21.93 -5.92
N ASP A 164 8.18 -22.63 -6.98
CA ASP A 164 9.60 -22.82 -7.27
C ASP A 164 10.27 -21.53 -7.73
N ILE A 165 9.61 -20.76 -8.60
CA ILE A 165 10.07 -19.44 -9.03
C ILE A 165 10.11 -18.49 -7.83
N PHE A 166 9.05 -18.50 -7.00
CA PHE A 166 8.97 -17.65 -5.81
C PHE A 166 10.11 -17.93 -4.83
N ARG A 167 10.38 -19.21 -4.50
CA ARG A 167 11.47 -19.59 -3.58
C ARG A 167 12.85 -19.25 -4.13
N GLN A 168 13.06 -19.41 -5.44
CA GLN A 168 14.33 -19.03 -6.07
C GLN A 168 14.53 -17.51 -6.04
N THR A 169 13.47 -16.75 -6.26
CA THR A 169 13.52 -15.28 -6.30
C THR A 169 13.61 -14.65 -4.90
N PHE A 170 12.89 -15.22 -3.94
CA PHE A 170 12.77 -14.73 -2.56
C PHE A 170 13.12 -15.84 -1.54
N PRO A 171 14.39 -16.30 -1.51
CA PRO A 171 14.79 -17.41 -0.65
C PRO A 171 14.67 -17.10 0.85
N SER A 172 14.58 -15.83 1.23
CA SER A 172 14.34 -15.41 2.63
C SER A 172 12.85 -15.44 3.04
N LEU A 173 11.92 -15.59 2.09
CA LEU A 173 10.47 -15.58 2.33
C LEU A 173 9.82 -16.97 2.25
N VAL A 174 10.63 -18.04 2.36
CA VAL A 174 10.20 -19.43 2.16
C VAL A 174 9.13 -19.86 3.17
N HIS A 175 9.14 -19.27 4.38
CA HIS A 175 8.19 -19.61 5.45
C HIS A 175 6.93 -18.73 5.47
N THR A 176 6.98 -17.55 4.85
CA THR A 176 5.87 -16.60 4.80
C THR A 176 5.97 -15.79 3.52
N ALA A 177 5.11 -16.08 2.54
CA ALA A 177 5.05 -15.27 1.32
C ALA A 177 4.60 -13.82 1.59
N GLY A 178 3.85 -13.61 2.67
CA GLY A 178 3.17 -12.34 2.96
C GLY A 178 1.96 -12.11 2.04
N GLY A 179 1.14 -11.12 2.39
CA GLY A 179 0.03 -10.66 1.57
C GLY A 179 0.37 -9.32 0.93
N SER A 180 0.16 -9.19 -0.37
CA SER A 180 0.18 -7.88 -1.05
C SER A 180 -0.26 -7.97 -2.49
N LEU A 181 -1.00 -6.94 -2.91
CA LEU A 181 -1.45 -6.76 -4.29
C LEU A 181 -0.99 -5.40 -4.80
N TRP A 182 -0.26 -5.41 -5.91
CA TRP A 182 0.20 -4.22 -6.61
C TRP A 182 -0.60 -4.04 -7.88
N LEU A 183 -1.19 -2.86 -8.05
CA LEU A 183 -1.92 -2.44 -9.23
C LEU A 183 -1.25 -1.21 -9.85
N LYS A 184 -1.56 -0.94 -11.11
CA LYS A 184 -1.30 0.35 -11.78
C LYS A 184 -2.62 0.86 -12.33
N LYS A 185 -2.97 2.13 -12.06
CA LYS A 185 -4.18 2.75 -12.63
C LYS A 185 -3.97 2.97 -14.14
N ASN A 186 -4.88 2.48 -14.96
CA ASN A 186 -4.77 2.51 -16.42
C ASN A 186 -4.94 3.92 -16.99
N MET A 187 -4.20 4.22 -18.05
CA MET A 187 -4.46 5.37 -18.91
C MET A 187 -5.72 5.06 -19.71
N LEU A 188 -6.82 5.77 -19.44
CA LEU A 188 -7.99 5.76 -20.31
C LEU A 188 -7.69 6.45 -21.64
#